data_AF-A0A2V9V745-F1
#
_entry.id   AF-A0A2V9V745-F1
#
_cell.length_a   1.000
_cell.length_b   1.000
_cell.length_c   1.000
_cell.angle_alpha   90.00
_cell.angle_beta   90.00
_cell.angle_gamma   90.00
#
_symmetry.space_group_name_H-M   'P 1'
#
loop_
_entity.id
_entity.type
_entity.pdbx_description
1 polymer ?
#
loop_
_entity_poly.entity_id
_entity_poly.type
_entity_poly.pdbx_seq_one_letter_code
_entity_poly.pdbx_strand_id
1 'polypeptide(L)'
;MKAIVSVVVVCLFLLVVTSLLAAPPTPAAKIDRGKYLVEHVGMCGDCHTPHNEKGEPIREKWLQGSPLAFKPTVPMPVWADKTPNIAGLAGWQDKDAVKFLMTGIAYNDLPGRPPMPQYRFNQEDASAIVAYLRSLTPGSASQAKQ
;
A
#
# COMPACT_ATOMS: atom_id res chain seq x y z
N MET A 1 -50.20 -3.10 11.65
CA MET A 1 -49.61 -2.51 10.42
C MET A 1 -49.03 -1.11 10.63
N LYS A 2 -49.77 -0.13 11.18
CA LYS A 2 -49.26 1.26 11.39
C LYS A 2 -48.03 1.38 12.31
N ALA A 3 -47.92 0.57 13.37
CA ALA A 3 -46.78 0.60 14.29
C ALA A 3 -45.48 0.04 13.66
N ILE A 4 -45.58 -0.90 12.72
CA ILE A 4 -44.44 -1.54 12.06
C ILE A 4 -43.81 -0.57 11.06
N VAL A 5 -44.62 0.23 10.36
CA VAL A 5 -44.16 1.26 9.42
C VAL A 5 -43.40 2.39 10.14
N SER A 6 -43.84 2.82 11.33
CA SER A 6 -43.13 3.85 12.11
C SER A 6 -41.76 3.39 12.63
N VAL A 7 -41.62 2.15 13.09
CA VAL A 7 -40.35 1.63 13.60
C VAL A 7 -39.32 1.49 12.48
N VAL A 8 -39.74 1.02 11.30
CA VAL A 8 -38.86 0.88 10.13
C VAL A 8 -38.39 2.24 9.59
N VAL A 9 -39.27 3.25 9.58
CA VAL A 9 -38.90 4.63 9.16
C VAL A 9 -37.94 5.28 10.16
N VAL A 10 -38.11 5.06 11.47
CA VAL A 10 -37.19 5.57 12.49
C VAL A 10 -35.83 4.87 12.44
N CYS A 11 -35.79 3.55 12.22
CA CYS A 11 -34.53 2.81 12.02
C CYS A 11 -33.81 3.20 10.72
N LEU A 12 -34.52 3.43 9.62
CA LEU A 12 -33.91 3.94 8.38
C LEU A 12 -33.39 5.37 8.56
N PHE A 13 -34.12 6.25 9.26
CA PHE A 13 -33.64 7.60 9.55
C PHE A 13 -32.40 7.59 10.46
N LEU A 14 -32.34 6.72 11.48
CA LEU A 14 -31.18 6.59 12.35
C LEU A 14 -29.94 6.03 11.64
N LEU A 15 -30.11 5.13 10.66
CA LEU A 15 -29.01 4.60 9.85
C LEU A 15 -28.50 5.60 8.79
N VAL A 16 -29.39 6.43 8.23
CA VAL A 16 -28.98 7.45 7.23
C VAL A 16 -28.24 8.62 7.89
N VAL A 17 -28.55 8.97 9.14
CA VAL A 17 -27.90 10.08 9.86
C VAL A 17 -26.48 9.73 10.33
N THR A 18 -26.18 8.46 10.61
CA THR A 18 -24.83 8.05 11.08
C THR A 18 -23.78 8.04 9.97
N SER A 19 -24.14 7.67 8.73
CA SER A 19 -23.19 7.72 7.60
C SER A 19 -22.79 9.14 7.17
N LEU A 20 -23.60 10.16 7.49
CA LEU A 20 -23.32 11.56 7.14
C LEU A 20 -22.35 12.26 8.09
N LEU A 21 -22.03 11.66 9.24
CA LEU A 21 -21.24 12.28 10.32
C LEU A 21 -19.81 11.72 10.43
N ALA A 22 -19.40 10.82 9.53
CA ALA A 22 -18.02 10.34 9.52
C ALA A 22 -17.08 11.46 9.05
N ALA A 23 -16.34 12.04 9.99
CA ALA A 23 -15.27 12.98 9.67
C ALA A 23 -14.23 12.28 8.77
N PRO A 24 -13.63 13.00 7.79
CA PRO A 24 -12.57 12.43 6.97
C PRO A 24 -11.42 11.94 7.85
N PRO A 25 -10.73 10.85 7.46
CA PRO A 25 -9.63 10.31 8.24
C PRO A 25 -8.55 11.38 8.43
N THR A 26 -8.02 11.46 9.66
CA THR A 26 -6.90 12.34 9.96
C THR A 26 -5.65 11.90 9.17
N PRO A 27 -4.68 12.78 8.94
CA PRO A 27 -3.42 12.39 8.29
C PRO A 27 -2.73 11.21 8.97
N ALA A 28 -2.76 11.16 10.31
CA ALA A 28 -2.23 10.04 11.09
C ALA A 28 -2.98 8.73 10.80
N ALA A 29 -4.32 8.75 10.86
CA ALA A 29 -5.13 7.57 10.56
C ALA A 29 -4.91 7.05 9.13
N LYS A 30 -4.71 7.96 8.17
CA LYS A 30 -4.40 7.60 6.78
C LYS A 30 -3.02 6.93 6.66
N ILE A 31 -2.01 7.43 7.37
CA ILE A 31 -0.68 6.82 7.41
C ILE A 31 -0.74 5.44 8.06
N ASP A 32 -1.47 5.28 9.17
CA ASP A 32 -1.62 3.98 9.85
C ASP A 32 -2.30 2.94 8.95
N ARG A 33 -3.35 3.36 8.21
CA ARG A 33 -3.99 2.52 7.19
C ARG A 33 -2.99 2.11 6.11
N GLY A 34 -2.20 3.05 5.61
CA GLY A 34 -1.16 2.79 4.63
C GLY A 34 -0.10 1.81 5.13
N LYS A 35 0.35 1.98 6.37
CA LYS A 35 1.30 1.07 7.04
C LYS A 35 0.74 -0.35 7.10
N TYR A 36 -0.50 -0.50 7.55
CA TYR A 36 -1.16 -1.81 7.61
C TYR A 36 -1.20 -2.48 6.24
N LEU A 37 -1.62 -1.74 5.20
CA LEU A 37 -1.68 -2.25 3.83
C LEU A 37 -0.31 -2.67 3.32
N VAL A 38 0.73 -1.86 3.54
CA VAL A 38 2.10 -2.15 3.09
C VAL A 38 2.69 -3.36 3.83
N GLU A 39 2.48 -3.46 5.13
CA GLU A 39 3.10 -4.49 5.97
C GLU A 39 2.35 -5.82 5.96
N HIS A 40 1.03 -5.83 5.78
CA HIS A 40 0.21 -7.02 6.03
C HIS A 40 -0.67 -7.46 4.85
N VAL A 41 -0.97 -6.55 3.90
CA VAL A 41 -1.85 -6.87 2.76
C VAL A 41 -1.07 -6.99 1.47
N GLY A 42 -0.26 -5.98 1.15
CA GLY A 42 0.63 -5.96 0.00
C GLY A 42 1.99 -6.59 0.28
N MET A 43 2.34 -6.85 1.55
CA MET A 43 3.61 -7.48 1.94
C MET A 43 4.82 -6.85 1.23
N CYS A 44 4.82 -5.53 1.02
CA CYS A 44 5.81 -4.89 0.15
C CYS A 44 7.22 -5.05 0.71
N GLY A 45 7.33 -5.20 2.04
CA GLY A 45 8.55 -5.48 2.77
C GLY A 45 9.31 -6.71 2.29
N ASP A 46 8.60 -7.77 1.88
CA ASP A 46 9.19 -9.06 1.52
C ASP A 46 10.08 -8.96 0.28
N CYS A 47 9.75 -8.05 -0.63
CA CYS A 47 10.51 -7.84 -1.86
C CYS A 47 11.35 -6.54 -1.81
N HIS A 48 10.88 -5.49 -1.13
CA HIS A 48 11.53 -4.17 -1.11
C HIS A 48 12.44 -3.94 0.11
N THR A 49 12.59 -4.90 1.03
CA THR A 49 13.56 -4.82 2.13
C THR A 49 14.69 -5.82 1.92
N PRO A 50 15.97 -5.43 2.07
CA PRO A 50 17.07 -6.37 1.95
C PRO A 50 17.08 -7.34 3.14
N HIS A 51 17.53 -8.57 2.87
CA HIS A 51 17.64 -9.62 3.86
C HIS A 51 19.11 -9.87 4.23
N ASN A 52 19.37 -10.28 5.47
CA ASN A 52 20.69 -10.68 5.94
C ASN A 52 21.04 -12.12 5.47
N GLU A 53 22.21 -12.62 5.84
CA GLU A 53 22.68 -13.96 5.47
C GLU A 53 21.80 -15.10 5.99
N LYS A 54 20.98 -14.84 7.01
CA LYS A 54 20.01 -15.80 7.56
C LYS A 54 18.64 -15.72 6.86
N GLY A 55 18.48 -14.84 5.88
CA GLY A 55 17.22 -14.60 5.20
C GLY A 55 16.22 -13.76 6.01
N GLU A 56 16.67 -13.03 7.03
CA GLU A 56 15.81 -12.15 7.84
C GLU A 56 15.85 -10.71 7.30
N PRO A 57 14.74 -9.97 7.31
CA PRO A 57 14.72 -8.59 6.80
C PRO A 57 15.57 -7.65 7.67
N ILE A 58 16.48 -6.91 7.04
CA ILE A 58 17.29 -5.86 7.67
C ILE A 58 16.38 -4.64 7.86
N ARG A 59 15.77 -4.53 9.04
CA ARG A 59 14.71 -3.54 9.33
C ARG A 59 15.20 -2.09 9.24
N GLU A 60 16.49 -1.83 9.45
CA GLU A 60 17.11 -0.50 9.29
C GLU A 60 17.07 -0.04 7.83
N LYS A 61 16.89 -0.98 6.89
CA LYS A 61 16.77 -0.76 5.45
C LYS A 61 15.36 -0.99 4.92
N TRP A 62 14.35 -0.85 5.79
CA TRP A 62 12.94 -1.04 5.45
C TRP A 62 12.55 -0.33 4.14
N LEU A 63 12.07 -1.10 3.16
CA LEU A 63 11.59 -0.63 1.85
C LEU A 63 12.62 0.12 0.97
N GLN A 64 13.93 -0.04 1.24
CA GLN A 64 15.00 0.62 0.49
C GLN A 64 15.45 -0.13 -0.78
N GLY A 65 14.73 -1.16 -1.17
CA GLY A 65 15.04 -2.03 -2.31
C GLY A 65 16.01 -3.14 -1.96
N SER A 66 16.01 -4.20 -2.78
CA SER A 66 16.83 -5.38 -2.58
C SER A 66 17.11 -6.10 -3.91
N PRO A 67 18.29 -6.73 -4.09
CA PRO A 67 18.48 -7.75 -5.12
C PRO A 67 17.46 -8.89 -4.94
N LEU A 68 16.87 -9.36 -6.03
CA LEU A 68 15.97 -10.51 -5.98
C LEU A 68 16.81 -11.80 -6.00
N ALA A 69 16.65 -12.63 -4.97
CA ALA A 69 17.37 -13.90 -4.81
C ALA A 69 16.78 -15.06 -5.64
N PHE A 70 15.86 -14.77 -6.55
CA PHE A 70 15.21 -15.74 -7.42
C PHE A 70 15.09 -15.21 -8.85
N LYS A 71 14.98 -16.13 -9.81
CA LYS A 71 14.87 -15.84 -11.24
C LYS A 71 13.83 -16.76 -11.89
N PRO A 72 13.24 -16.35 -13.02
CA PRO A 72 12.31 -17.19 -13.75
C PRO A 72 13.05 -18.41 -14.31
N THR A 73 12.37 -19.55 -14.36
CA THR A 73 12.89 -20.80 -14.91
C THR A 73 12.92 -20.82 -16.44
N VAL A 74 12.27 -19.84 -17.07
CA VAL A 74 12.23 -19.62 -18.51
C VAL A 74 12.79 -18.24 -18.86
N PRO A 75 13.35 -18.04 -20.07
CA PRO A 75 13.84 -16.73 -20.47
C PRO A 75 12.76 -15.64 -20.38
N MET A 76 13.05 -14.56 -19.64
CA MET A 76 12.18 -13.40 -19.51
C MET A 76 13.02 -12.10 -19.58
N PRO A 77 13.18 -11.50 -20.77
CA PRO A 77 14.09 -10.37 -20.98
C PRO A 77 13.80 -9.11 -20.16
N VAL A 78 12.56 -8.92 -19.72
CA VAL A 78 12.12 -7.73 -18.95
C VAL A 78 12.14 -7.93 -17.44
N TRP A 79 12.57 -9.10 -16.95
CA TRP A 79 12.68 -9.42 -15.53
C TRP A 79 13.49 -8.37 -14.78
N ALA A 80 13.02 -7.96 -13.60
CA ALA A 80 13.78 -7.11 -12.70
C ALA A 80 14.71 -7.98 -11.84
N ASP A 81 16.02 -7.75 -11.88
CA ASP A 81 16.95 -8.44 -10.97
C ASP A 81 17.01 -7.81 -9.57
N LYS A 82 16.36 -6.66 -9.38
CA LYS A 82 16.29 -5.95 -8.10
C LYS A 82 14.99 -5.17 -7.96
N THR A 83 14.53 -5.00 -6.74
CA THR A 83 13.45 -4.07 -6.39
C THR A 83 14.01 -2.67 -6.13
N PRO A 84 13.28 -1.61 -6.53
CA PRO A 84 13.70 -0.24 -6.24
C PRO A 84 13.46 0.14 -4.78
N ASN A 85 14.14 1.19 -4.32
CA ASN A 85 13.76 1.90 -3.10
C ASN A 85 12.39 2.56 -3.30
N ILE A 86 11.43 2.25 -2.42
CA ILE A 86 10.09 2.85 -2.44
C ILE A 86 9.83 3.74 -1.21
N ALA A 87 10.74 3.77 -0.23
CA ALA A 87 10.68 4.71 0.88
C ALA A 87 10.85 6.15 0.38
N GLY A 88 9.96 7.05 0.80
CA GLY A 88 9.92 8.44 0.37
C GLY A 88 9.45 8.66 -1.08
N LEU A 89 9.25 7.59 -1.88
CA LEU A 89 8.84 7.63 -3.29
C LEU A 89 9.65 8.63 -4.14
N ALA A 90 10.98 8.62 -3.97
CA ALA A 90 11.86 9.54 -4.68
C ALA A 90 11.69 9.44 -6.21
N GLY A 91 11.48 10.58 -6.87
CA GLY A 91 11.28 10.65 -8.33
C GLY A 91 9.89 10.28 -8.83
N TRP A 92 8.95 9.89 -7.95
CA TRP A 92 7.55 9.67 -8.30
C TRP A 92 6.69 10.87 -7.93
N GLN A 93 5.62 11.12 -8.68
CA GLN A 93 4.53 11.98 -8.24
C GLN A 93 3.44 11.16 -7.57
N ASP A 94 2.75 11.72 -6.58
CA ASP A 94 1.74 11.00 -5.80
C ASP A 94 0.61 10.45 -6.67
N LYS A 95 0.12 11.25 -7.63
CA LYS A 95 -0.93 10.83 -8.56
C LYS A 95 -0.54 9.59 -9.38
N ASP A 96 0.73 9.48 -9.76
CA ASP A 96 1.21 8.39 -10.60
C ASP A 96 1.46 7.14 -9.76
N ALA A 97 1.92 7.31 -8.52
CA ALA A 97 2.04 6.22 -7.55
C ALA A 97 0.66 5.65 -7.19
N VAL A 98 -0.35 6.51 -6.98
CA VAL A 98 -1.73 6.05 -6.76
C VAL A 98 -2.28 5.32 -7.98
N LYS A 99 -2.13 5.88 -9.20
CA LYS A 99 -2.52 5.20 -10.45
C LYS A 99 -1.87 3.81 -10.54
N PHE A 100 -0.58 3.71 -10.27
CA PHE A 100 0.16 2.46 -10.30
C PHE A 100 -0.40 1.43 -9.33
N LEU A 101 -0.70 1.81 -8.09
CA LEU A 101 -1.24 0.90 -7.07
C LEU A 101 -2.68 0.45 -7.36
N MET A 102 -3.45 1.23 -8.13
CA MET A 102 -4.81 0.89 -8.53
C MET A 102 -4.86 0.03 -9.80
N THR A 103 -3.90 0.20 -10.71
CA THR A 103 -3.99 -0.34 -12.08
C THR A 103 -2.84 -1.26 -12.49
N GLY A 104 -1.72 -1.21 -11.77
CA GLY A 104 -0.46 -1.83 -12.16
C GLY A 104 0.33 -1.07 -13.24
N ILE A 105 -0.15 0.09 -13.71
CA ILE A 105 0.44 0.88 -14.81
C ILE A 105 1.16 2.12 -14.26
N ALA A 106 2.44 2.25 -14.57
CA ALA A 106 3.32 3.28 -14.05
C ALA A 106 3.17 4.62 -14.81
N TYR A 107 3.97 5.62 -14.41
CA TYR A 107 3.98 6.97 -15.01
C TYR A 107 4.39 6.99 -16.49
N ASN A 108 5.06 5.93 -16.96
CA ASN A 108 5.48 5.75 -18.36
C ASN A 108 4.50 4.89 -19.16
N ASP A 109 3.29 4.66 -18.64
CA ASP A 109 2.24 3.85 -19.24
C ASP A 109 2.60 2.37 -19.49
N LEU A 110 3.65 1.88 -18.84
CA LEU A 110 4.04 0.48 -18.83
C LEU A 110 3.65 -0.20 -17.52
N PRO A 111 3.37 -1.52 -17.52
CA PRO A 111 3.22 -2.26 -16.28
C PRO A 111 4.53 -2.30 -15.49
N GLY A 112 4.42 -2.57 -14.19
CA GLY A 112 5.58 -2.93 -13.36
C GLY A 112 6.33 -4.13 -13.96
N ARG A 113 7.67 -4.08 -13.93
CA ARG A 113 8.48 -5.20 -14.41
C ARG A 113 8.26 -6.44 -13.53
N PRO A 114 8.13 -7.65 -14.11
CA PRO A 114 8.09 -8.88 -13.34
C PRO A 114 9.31 -9.00 -12.41
N PRO A 115 9.16 -9.52 -11.17
CA PRO A 115 7.96 -10.17 -10.62
C PRO A 115 6.97 -9.23 -9.91
N MET A 116 7.08 -7.90 -10.04
CA MET A 116 6.20 -6.98 -9.31
C MET A 116 4.71 -7.29 -9.58
N PRO A 117 3.91 -7.62 -8.54
CA PRO A 117 2.50 -7.91 -8.73
C PRO A 117 1.72 -6.64 -9.13
N GLN A 118 0.66 -6.85 -9.91
CA GLN A 118 -0.28 -5.78 -10.21
C GLN A 118 -1.35 -5.70 -9.12
N TYR A 119 -1.17 -4.76 -8.21
CA TYR A 119 -2.20 -4.45 -7.22
C TYR A 119 -3.42 -3.78 -7.86
N ARG A 120 -4.56 -3.93 -7.18
CA ARG A 120 -5.86 -3.36 -7.54
C ARG A 120 -6.50 -2.71 -6.32
N PHE A 121 -5.71 -1.94 -5.57
CA PHE A 121 -6.24 -1.18 -4.45
C PHE A 121 -7.29 -0.18 -4.94
N ASN A 122 -8.28 0.11 -4.10
CA ASN A 122 -9.17 1.23 -4.37
C ASN A 122 -8.40 2.57 -4.18
N GLN A 123 -9.01 3.68 -4.60
CA GLN A 123 -8.38 5.01 -4.54
C GLN A 123 -7.95 5.39 -3.10
N GLU A 124 -8.77 5.08 -2.10
CA GLU A 124 -8.52 5.43 -0.71
C GLU A 124 -7.30 4.68 -0.16
N ASP A 125 -7.27 3.36 -0.33
CA ASP A 125 -6.18 2.49 0.11
C ASP A 125 -4.88 2.79 -0.64
N ALA A 126 -4.93 3.01 -1.96
CA ALA A 126 -3.77 3.43 -2.74
C ALA A 126 -3.21 4.76 -2.25
N SER A 127 -4.09 5.72 -1.92
CA SER A 127 -3.69 7.01 -1.37
C SER A 127 -3.12 6.90 0.05
N ALA A 128 -3.61 5.97 0.86
CA ALA A 128 -3.09 5.68 2.19
C ALA A 128 -1.69 5.05 2.11
N ILE A 129 -1.48 4.09 1.20
CA ILE A 129 -0.16 3.50 0.92
C ILE A 129 0.84 4.59 0.52
N VAL A 130 0.48 5.46 -0.43
CA VAL A 130 1.35 6.57 -0.85
C VAL A 130 1.69 7.49 0.32
N ALA A 131 0.71 7.84 1.16
CA ALA A 131 0.94 8.68 2.34
C ALA A 131 1.93 8.02 3.33
N TYR A 132 1.79 6.73 3.59
CA TYR A 132 2.74 5.99 4.43
C TYR A 132 4.14 5.95 3.80
N LEU A 133 4.26 5.59 2.52
CA LEU A 133 5.55 5.54 1.84
C LEU A 133 6.26 6.89 1.84
N ARG A 134 5.52 8.00 1.66
CA ARG A 134 6.05 9.37 1.77
C ARG A 134 6.53 9.74 3.17
N SER A 135 5.89 9.21 4.20
CA SER A 135 6.28 9.46 5.60
C SER A 135 7.62 8.81 5.96
N LEU A 136 8.09 7.83 5.18
CA LEU A 136 9.35 7.14 5.41
C LEU A 136 10.52 8.01 4.94
N THR A 137 11.44 8.29 5.86
CA THR A 137 12.78 8.78 5.52
C THR A 137 13.72 7.59 5.22
N PRO A 138 14.76 7.77 4.40
CA PRO A 138 15.82 6.76 4.30
C PRO A 138 16.39 6.47 5.71
N GLY A 139 16.28 5.21 6.15
CA GLY A 139 16.69 4.77 7.51
C GLY A 139 15.57 4.70 8.56
N SER A 140 14.31 5.00 8.21
CA SER A 140 13.18 4.81 9.12
C SER A 140 12.89 3.30 9.31
N ALA A 141 13.41 2.72 10.38
CA ALA A 141 13.01 1.37 10.79
C ALA A 141 11.50 1.39 11.06
N SER A 142 10.73 0.51 10.42
CA SER A 142 9.32 0.37 10.77
C SER A 142 9.23 -0.09 12.23
N GLN A 143 8.62 0.75 13.08
CA GLN A 143 8.25 0.40 14.44
C GLN A 143 7.09 -0.60 14.41
N ALA A 144 7.37 -1.83 13.99
CA ALA A 144 6.50 -2.97 14.22
C ALA A 144 6.94 -3.60 15.53
N LYS A 145 6.28 -3.20 16.62
CA LYS A 145 6.38 -3.87 17.91
C LYS A 145 5.82 -5.29 17.70
N GLN A 146 6.68 -6.30 17.85
CA GLN A 146 6.29 -7.71 17.96
C GLN A 146 5.38 -7.91 19.17
#